data_AF-A0A7H9ARA2-F1
#
_entry.id   AF-A0A7H9ARA2-F1
#
_cell.length_a   1.000
_cell.length_b   1.000
_cell.length_c   1.000
_cell.angle_alpha   90.00
_cell.angle_beta   90.00
_cell.angle_gamma   90.00
#
_symmetry.space_group_name_H-M   'P 1'
#
loop_
_entity.id
_entity.type
_entity.pdbx_description
1 polymer ?
#
loop_
_entity_poly.entity_id
_entity_poly.type
_entity_poly.pdbx_seq_one_letter_code
_entity_poly.pdbx_strand_id
1 'polypeptide(L)' 'MTKDSQARPIQSFPVFGNSTIDLADIDNDSKLELTVKDQDNSLIVYKIN' A
#
# COMPACT_ATOMS: atom_id res chain seq x y z
N MET A 1 -9.35 6.79 5.85
CA MET A 1 -9.93 7.35 4.61
C MET A 1 -8.79 7.75 3.70
N THR A 2 -8.63 7.08 2.57
CA THR A 2 -7.53 7.33 1.62
C THR A 2 -7.87 8.53 0.73
N LYS A 3 -6.90 9.41 0.50
CA LYS A 3 -7.03 10.63 -0.30
C LYS A 3 -6.04 10.61 -1.46
N ASP A 4 -6.39 11.23 -2.58
CA ASP A 4 -5.49 11.38 -3.74
C ASP A 4 -4.40 12.43 -3.48
N SER A 5 -3.49 12.62 -4.45
CA SER A 5 -2.41 13.61 -4.38
C SER A 5 -2.91 15.06 -4.31
N GLN A 6 -4.21 15.28 -4.48
CA GLN A 6 -4.90 16.57 -4.36
C GLN A 6 -5.78 16.62 -3.09
N ALA A 7 -5.54 15.72 -2.13
CA ALA A 7 -6.26 15.59 -0.86
C ALA A 7 -7.78 15.30 -1.01
N ARG A 8 -8.23 14.85 -2.17
CA ARG A 8 -9.62 14.50 -2.44
C ARG A 8 -9.89 13.06 -1.99
N PRO A 9 -11.04 12.76 -1.37
CA PRO A 9 -11.38 11.39 -1.01
C PRO A 9 -11.44 10.47 -2.23
N ILE A 10 -10.75 9.34 -2.18
CA ILE A 10 -10.89 8.29 -3.20
C ILE A 10 -12.03 7.38 -2.75
N GLN A 11 -13.18 7.45 -3.44
CA GLN A 11 -14.29 6.54 -3.17
C GLN A 11 -13.92 5.09 -3.58
N SER A 12 -14.40 4.12 -2.80
CA SER A 12 -14.28 2.68 -3.08
C SER A 12 -12.86 2.08 -3.03
N PHE A 13 -11.91 2.72 -2.33
CA PHE A 13 -10.62 2.09 -2.05
C PHE A 13 -10.57 1.55 -0.61
N PRO A 14 -10.92 0.27 -0.38
CA PRO A 14 -10.85 -0.33 0.95
C PRO A 14 -9.39 -0.56 1.33
N VAL A 15 -8.78 0.39 2.04
CA VAL A 15 -7.52 0.13 2.75
C VAL A 15 -7.89 -0.38 4.14
N PHE A 16 -7.79 -1.70 4.32
CA PHE A 16 -7.81 -2.31 5.64
C PHE A 16 -6.36 -2.36 6.14
N GLY A 17 -6.07 -1.58 7.19
CA GLY A 17 -4.73 -1.50 7.79
C GLY A 17 -4.48 -0.11 8.38
N ASN A 18 -4.27 -0.03 9.70
CA ASN A 18 -3.88 1.20 10.41
C ASN A 18 -2.37 1.51 10.28
N SER A 19 -1.76 1.14 9.18
CA SER A 19 -0.31 0.91 9.13
C SER A 19 0.42 1.73 8.09
N THR A 20 1.72 1.91 8.33
CA THR A 20 2.64 2.55 7.41
C THR A 20 2.61 1.84 6.06
N ILE A 21 2.25 2.60 5.03
CA ILE A 21 2.27 2.18 3.63
C ILE A 21 3.63 2.61 3.08
N ASP A 22 4.34 1.68 2.42
CA ASP A 22 5.63 1.96 1.79
C ASP A 22 5.69 1.43 0.36
N LEU A 23 6.58 2.00 -0.46
CA LEU A 23 6.85 1.56 -1.83
C LEU A 23 8.29 1.08 -1.91
N ALA A 24 8.48 -0.20 -2.17
CA ALA A 24 9.80 -0.84 -2.25
C ALA A 24 9.81 -1.90 -3.35
N ASP A 25 10.98 -2.12 -3.96
CA ASP A 25 11.27 -3.27 -4.81
C ASP A 25 11.71 -4.43 -3.91
N ILE A 26 10.77 -5.29 -3.54
CA ILE A 26 11.01 -6.31 -2.49
C ILE A 26 11.67 -7.56 -3.06
N ASP A 27 11.41 -7.88 -4.33
CA ASP A 27 11.93 -9.07 -5.00
C ASP A 27 13.06 -8.78 -6.01
N ASN A 28 13.51 -7.52 -6.06
CA ASN A 28 14.63 -7.04 -6.88
C ASN A 28 14.39 -7.28 -8.38
N ASP A 29 13.15 -7.07 -8.84
CA ASP A 29 12.73 -7.19 -10.24
C ASP A 29 12.65 -5.82 -10.97
N SER A 30 13.06 -4.75 -10.28
CA SER A 30 12.99 -3.35 -10.75
C SER A 30 11.58 -2.79 -10.90
N LYS A 31 10.58 -3.38 -10.24
CA LYS A 31 9.23 -2.84 -10.11
C LYS A 31 8.97 -2.44 -8.67
N LEU A 32 8.06 -1.48 -8.49
CA LEU A 32 7.68 -1.02 -7.16
C LEU A 32 6.44 -1.78 -6.68
N GLU A 33 6.55 -2.39 -5.51
CA GLU A 33 5.42 -2.98 -4.80
C GLU A 33 4.90 -2.08 -3.69
N LEU A 34 3.57 -2.07 -3.52
CA LEU A 34 2.95 -1.46 -2.36
C LEU A 34 2.99 -2.44 -1.19
N THR A 35 3.59 -2.00 -0.10
CA THR A 35 3.77 -2.80 1.11
C THR A 35 2.93 -2.26 2.25
N VAL A 36 2.15 -3.12 2.89
CA VAL A 36 1.31 -2.78 4.05
C VAL A 36 1.64 -3.73 5.20
N LYS A 37 2.12 -3.17 6.32
CA LYS A 37 2.43 -3.96 7.53
C LYS A 37 1.19 -4.11 8.40
N ASP A 38 0.64 -5.30 8.63
CA ASP A 38 -0.50 -5.44 9.54
C ASP A 38 -0.08 -5.47 11.02
N GLN A 39 -1.04 -5.27 11.93
CA GLN A 39 -0.83 -5.40 13.38
C GLN A 39 -0.42 -6.82 13.79
N ASP A 40 -0.84 -7.83 13.02
CA ASP A 40 -0.54 -9.23 13.28
C ASP A 40 0.84 -9.67 12.75
N ASN A 41 1.76 -8.71 12.56
CA ASN A 41 3.13 -8.96 12.10
C ASN A 41 3.19 -9.61 10.70
N SER A 42 2.12 -9.45 9.91
CA SER A 42 2.01 -9.90 8.52
C SER A 42 2.31 -8.75 7.56
N LEU A 43 2.74 -9.09 6.34
CA LEU A 43 3.03 -8.14 5.28
C LEU A 43 2.12 -8.44 4.09
N ILE A 44 1.35 -7.44 3.65
CA ILE A 44 0.59 -7.51 2.41
C ILE A 44 1.39 -6.78 1.34
N VAL A 45 1.58 -7.44 0.19
CA VAL A 45 2.33 -6.91 -0.95
C VAL A 45 1.41 -6.85 -2.17
N TYR A 46 1.23 -5.68 -2.75
CA TYR A 46 0.51 -5.50 -4.03
C TYR A 46 1.49 -5.19 -5.15
N LYS A 47 1.46 -6.01 -6.21
CA LYS A 47 2.22 -5.76 -7.44
C LYS A 47 1.43 -4.83 -8.35
N ILE A 48 2.08 -3.73 -8.77
CA ILE A 48 1.53 -2.79 -9.75
C ILE A 48 2.14 -3.16 -11.10
N ASN A 49 1.30 -3.45 -12.10
CA ASN A 49 1.72 -3.82 -13.46
C ASN A 49 1.87 -2.59 -14.35
#